data_AF-A0A9E7GAA3-F1
#
_entry.id   AF-A0A9E7GAA3-F1
#
_cell.length_a   1.000
_cell.length_b   1.000
_cell.length_c   1.000
_cell.angle_alpha   90.00
_cell.angle_beta   90.00
_cell.angle_gamma   90.00
#
_symmetry.space_group_name_H-M   'P 1'
#
loop_
_entity.id
_entity.type
_entity.pdbx_description
1 polymer ?
#
loop_
_entity_poly.entity_id
_entity_poly.type
_entity_poly.pdbx_seq_one_letter_code
_entity_poly.pdbx_strand_id
1 'polypeptide(L)'
;MLVGQVSPMHNSQYLEDDSWKSETDTLAAKCLVDLFVKFFDVMRSQLADVVAIITSFLSSPYKQYANTGMAALLHLAASLGSKLSEAEWKDTLVPLKESAASMLPVFSNIIKIMQNVEVPDRNQPYSDGEQYSDHEFINDDEEEANMETASYAIVRTKNHTSVQLQIVPGC
;
A
#
# COMPACT_ATOMS: atom_id res chain seq x y z
N MET A 1 -9.04 -36.08 -16.81
CA MET A 1 -8.82 -34.63 -17.00
C MET A 1 -8.18 -34.14 -15.71
N LEU A 2 -6.88 -33.87 -15.73
CA LEU A 2 -6.07 -33.64 -14.53
C LEU A 2 -6.33 -32.24 -13.97
N VAL A 3 -6.69 -32.18 -12.70
CA VAL A 3 -6.61 -30.98 -11.85
C VAL A 3 -5.14 -30.62 -11.71
N GLY A 4 -4.75 -29.45 -12.21
CA GLY A 4 -3.44 -28.88 -11.98
C GLY A 4 -3.32 -28.47 -10.51
N GLN A 5 -2.66 -29.29 -9.70
CA GLN A 5 -2.24 -28.90 -8.36
C GLN A 5 -1.14 -27.84 -8.50
N VAL A 6 -1.43 -26.61 -8.10
CA VAL A 6 -0.40 -25.59 -7.90
C VAL A 6 0.27 -25.87 -6.55
N SER A 7 1.51 -26.33 -6.58
CA SER A 7 2.26 -26.70 -5.38
C SER A 7 2.60 -25.46 -4.51
N PRO A 8 2.58 -25.59 -3.17
CA PRO A 8 2.86 -24.49 -2.23
C PRO A 8 4.31 -23.98 -2.26
N MET A 9 5.22 -24.71 -2.92
CA MET A 9 6.65 -24.37 -3.05
C MET A 9 6.93 -23.19 -4.00
N HIS A 10 6.00 -22.89 -4.91
CA HIS A 10 6.19 -21.81 -5.89
C HIS A 10 5.94 -20.41 -5.30
N ASN A 11 5.09 -20.32 -4.26
CA ASN A 11 4.79 -19.04 -3.60
C ASN A 11 5.91 -18.59 -2.65
N SER A 12 6.65 -19.52 -2.02
CA SER A 12 7.74 -19.16 -1.10
C SER A 12 8.94 -18.58 -1.82
N GLN A 13 9.30 -19.12 -3.00
CA GLN A 13 10.39 -18.58 -3.83
C GLN A 13 10.07 -17.18 -4.36
N TYR A 14 8.82 -16.90 -4.72
CA TYR A 14 8.39 -15.58 -5.17
C TYR A 14 8.46 -14.54 -4.03
N LEU A 15 8.07 -14.94 -2.81
CA LEU A 15 8.15 -14.10 -1.61
C LEU A 15 9.60 -13.85 -1.16
N GLU A 16 10.50 -14.84 -1.28
CA GLU A 16 11.92 -14.68 -0.98
C GLU A 16 12.65 -13.80 -2.00
N ASP A 17 12.34 -13.94 -3.30
CA ASP A 17 12.91 -13.12 -4.38
C ASP A 17 12.44 -11.65 -4.29
N ASP A 18 11.15 -11.42 -4.02
CA ASP A 18 10.62 -10.07 -3.76
C ASP A 18 11.20 -9.46 -2.46
N SER A 19 11.44 -10.27 -1.43
CA SER A 19 12.03 -9.81 -0.17
C SER A 19 13.49 -9.37 -0.36
N TRP A 20 14.32 -10.19 -1.02
CA TRP A 20 15.72 -9.90 -1.26
C TRP A 20 15.93 -8.68 -2.16
N LYS A 21 15.08 -8.55 -3.19
CA LYS A 21 15.05 -7.38 -4.06
C LYS A 21 14.69 -6.12 -3.28
N SER A 22 13.73 -6.19 -2.36
CA SER A 22 13.35 -5.03 -1.55
C SER A 22 14.43 -4.54 -0.60
N GLU A 23 15.19 -5.46 0.02
CA GLU A 23 16.29 -5.10 0.91
C GLU A 23 17.43 -4.44 0.13
N THR A 24 17.76 -5.00 -1.04
CA THR A 24 18.77 -4.45 -1.96
C THR A 24 18.38 -3.05 -2.44
N ASP A 25 17.13 -2.87 -2.88
CA ASP A 25 16.61 -1.59 -3.35
C ASP A 25 16.57 -0.55 -2.22
N THR A 26 16.19 -0.97 -1.00
CA THR A 26 16.23 -0.10 0.19
C THR A 26 17.66 0.34 0.54
N LEU A 27 18.63 -0.57 0.48
CA LEU A 27 20.04 -0.24 0.70
C LEU A 27 20.56 0.70 -0.39
N ALA A 28 20.24 0.44 -1.64
CA ALA A 28 20.64 1.28 -2.77
C ALA A 28 20.08 2.71 -2.64
N ALA A 29 18.81 2.86 -2.27
CA ALA A 29 18.19 4.17 -2.04
C ALA A 29 18.87 4.95 -0.91
N LYS A 30 19.20 4.29 0.20
CA LYS A 30 19.96 4.91 1.30
C LYS A 30 21.33 5.37 0.83
N CYS A 31 22.09 4.50 0.17
CA CYS A 31 23.41 4.83 -0.37
C CYS A 31 23.36 5.98 -1.37
N LEU A 32 22.34 6.02 -2.23
CA LEU A 32 22.14 7.11 -3.18
C LEU A 32 21.96 8.45 -2.47
N VAL A 33 21.09 8.51 -1.46
CA VAL A 33 20.86 9.74 -0.69
C VAL A 33 22.10 10.16 0.08
N ASP A 34 22.78 9.22 0.73
CA ASP A 34 24.01 9.49 1.48
C ASP A 34 25.11 10.07 0.56
N LEU A 35 25.26 9.48 -0.63
CA LEU A 35 26.20 9.96 -1.64
C LEU A 35 25.82 11.35 -2.12
N PHE A 36 24.55 11.56 -2.45
CA PHE A 36 24.05 12.86 -2.92
C PHE A 36 24.24 13.95 -1.88
N VAL A 37 23.91 13.69 -0.61
CA VAL A 37 24.12 14.62 0.51
C VAL A 37 25.60 14.94 0.67
N LYS A 38 26.47 13.93 0.63
CA LYS A 38 27.92 14.10 0.81
C LYS A 38 28.57 14.93 -0.30
N PHE A 39 28.08 14.81 -1.53
CA PHE A 39 28.63 15.48 -2.70
C PHE A 39 27.68 16.53 -3.30
N PHE A 40 26.77 17.06 -2.47
CA PHE A 40 25.66 17.90 -2.94
C PHE A 40 26.12 19.07 -3.80
N ASP A 41 27.17 19.79 -3.39
CA ASP A 41 27.65 20.97 -4.12
C ASP A 41 28.15 20.63 -5.54
N VAL A 42 28.60 19.38 -5.77
CA VAL A 42 29.05 18.87 -7.08
C VAL A 42 27.89 18.24 -7.84
N MET A 43 26.99 17.55 -7.14
CA MET A 43 25.87 16.79 -7.72
C MET A 43 24.58 17.59 -7.82
N ARG A 44 24.58 18.88 -7.49
CA ARG A 44 23.38 19.72 -7.35
C ARG A 44 22.44 19.66 -8.56
N SER A 45 22.99 19.55 -9.76
CA SER A 45 22.22 19.41 -11.02
C SER A 45 21.40 18.11 -11.11
N GLN A 46 21.72 17.11 -10.29
CA GLN A 46 21.04 15.80 -10.22
C GLN A 46 19.90 15.77 -9.19
N LEU A 47 19.60 16.89 -8.53
CA LEU A 47 18.57 16.93 -7.49
C LEU A 47 17.23 16.38 -8.01
N ALA A 48 16.81 16.79 -9.20
CA ALA A 48 15.55 16.34 -9.81
C ALA A 48 15.50 14.81 -9.99
N ASP A 49 16.60 14.20 -10.44
CA ASP A 49 16.68 12.75 -10.66
C ASP A 49 16.63 11.98 -9.34
N VAL A 50 17.35 12.46 -8.32
CA VAL A 50 17.32 11.86 -6.97
C VAL A 50 15.92 11.98 -6.36
N VAL A 51 15.28 13.15 -6.49
CA VAL A 51 13.90 13.36 -6.03
C VAL A 51 12.93 12.44 -6.76
N ALA A 52 13.08 12.26 -8.07
CA ALA A 52 12.23 11.35 -8.86
C ALA A 52 12.35 9.90 -8.35
N ILE A 53 13.57 9.45 -8.03
CA ILE A 53 13.80 8.13 -7.44
C ILE A 53 13.10 8.03 -6.08
N ILE A 54 13.32 8.97 -5.16
CA ILE A 54 12.68 8.98 -3.83
C ILE A 54 11.15 8.99 -3.95
N THR A 55 10.62 9.77 -4.89
CA THR A 55 9.19 9.88 -5.17
C THR A 55 8.63 8.55 -5.68
N SER A 56 9.38 7.79 -6.48
CA SER A 56 8.94 6.47 -6.94
C SER A 56 8.80 5.45 -5.79
N PHE A 57 9.69 5.53 -4.79
CA PHE A 57 9.57 4.73 -3.57
C PHE A 57 8.32 5.12 -2.76
N LEU A 58 8.01 6.41 -2.67
CA LEU A 58 6.82 6.91 -1.99
C LEU A 58 5.53 6.52 -2.70
N SER A 59 5.53 6.51 -4.03
CA SER A 59 4.42 6.04 -4.88
C SER A 59 4.15 4.53 -4.79
N SER A 60 5.01 3.76 -4.13
CA SER A 60 4.94 2.31 -4.12
C SER A 60 3.76 1.80 -3.27
N PRO A 61 2.99 0.79 -3.74
CA PRO A 61 1.95 0.17 -2.94
C PRO A 61 2.51 -0.68 -1.78
N TYR A 62 3.82 -0.98 -1.79
CA TYR A 62 4.45 -1.77 -0.74
C TYR A 62 4.99 -0.85 0.37
N LYS A 63 4.51 -1.08 1.60
CA LYS A 63 4.85 -0.29 2.80
C LYS A 63 6.36 -0.11 3.01
N GLN A 64 7.17 -1.14 2.75
CA GLN A 64 8.63 -1.09 2.92
C GLN A 64 9.32 -0.07 2.01
N TYR A 65 8.86 0.05 0.75
CA TYR A 65 9.38 1.06 -0.18
C TYR A 65 8.91 2.46 0.20
N ALA A 66 7.63 2.63 0.54
CA ALA A 66 7.10 3.93 1.00
C ALA A 66 7.83 4.44 2.24
N ASN A 67 8.10 3.57 3.23
CA ASN A 67 8.88 3.92 4.41
C ASN A 67 10.33 4.30 4.06
N THR A 68 10.94 3.59 3.13
CA THR A 68 12.29 3.91 2.64
C THR A 68 12.32 5.28 1.97
N GLY A 69 11.37 5.57 1.08
CA GLY A 69 11.24 6.87 0.42
C GLY A 69 11.01 8.00 1.42
N MET A 70 10.21 7.78 2.46
CA MET A 70 9.99 8.77 3.52
C MET A 70 11.26 9.04 4.32
N ALA A 71 11.99 7.99 4.72
CA ALA A 71 13.26 8.14 5.43
C ALA A 71 14.31 8.87 4.57
N ALA A 72 14.38 8.55 3.28
CA ALA A 72 15.23 9.21 2.29
C ALA A 72 14.90 10.70 2.16
N LEU A 73 13.63 11.06 2.02
CA LEU A 73 13.18 12.45 1.92
C LEU A 73 13.51 13.24 3.20
N LEU A 74 13.24 12.66 4.38
CA LEU A 74 13.56 13.27 5.66
C LEU A 74 15.06 13.48 5.83
N HIS A 75 15.88 12.50 5.42
CA HIS A 75 17.33 12.64 5.47
C HIS A 75 17.81 13.76 4.54
N LEU A 76 17.30 13.82 3.30
CA LEU A 76 17.63 14.89 2.35
C LEU A 76 17.25 16.27 2.91
N ALA A 77 16.02 16.41 3.43
CA ALA A 77 15.52 17.65 4.01
C ALA A 77 16.31 18.08 5.25
N ALA A 78 16.65 17.15 6.14
CA ALA A 78 17.43 17.43 7.34
C ALA A 78 18.87 17.84 7.03
N SER A 79 19.50 17.20 6.05
CA SER A 79 20.91 17.41 5.71
C SER A 79 21.14 18.60 4.78
N LEU A 80 20.22 18.84 3.84
CA LEU A 80 20.39 19.85 2.79
C LEU A 80 19.40 21.00 2.88
N GLY A 81 18.44 20.98 3.80
CA GLY A 81 17.33 21.92 3.77
C GLY A 81 17.71 23.40 3.86
N SER A 82 18.80 23.73 4.57
CA SER A 82 19.35 25.09 4.64
C SER A 82 20.18 25.48 3.41
N LYS A 83 20.57 24.51 2.59
CA LYS A 83 21.37 24.70 1.37
C LYS A 83 20.53 24.79 0.11
N LEU A 84 19.29 24.26 0.12
CA LEU A 84 18.37 24.32 -1.01
C LEU A 84 17.80 25.74 -1.16
N SER A 85 17.79 26.23 -2.39
CA SER A 85 17.04 27.43 -2.77
C SER A 85 15.54 27.15 -2.82
N GLU A 86 14.72 28.19 -2.87
CA GLU A 86 13.27 28.05 -3.00
C GLU A 86 12.87 27.27 -4.27
N ALA A 87 13.57 27.50 -5.38
CA ALA A 87 13.34 26.77 -6.64
C ALA A 87 13.62 25.28 -6.48
N GLU A 88 14.72 24.91 -5.83
CA GLU A 88 15.08 23.51 -5.60
C GLU A 88 14.16 22.82 -4.59
N TRP A 89 13.68 23.57 -3.60
CA TRP A 89 12.62 23.10 -2.71
C TRP A 89 11.33 22.80 -3.48
N LYS A 90 10.96 23.68 -4.41
CA LYS A 90 9.81 23.46 -5.29
C LYS A 90 10.01 22.23 -6.16
N ASP A 91 11.18 22.05 -6.75
CA ASP A 91 11.53 20.87 -7.55
C ASP A 91 11.52 19.57 -6.74
N THR A 92 11.71 19.67 -5.41
CA THR A 92 11.59 18.55 -4.48
C THR A 92 10.13 18.25 -4.11
N LEU A 93 9.35 19.28 -3.77
CA LEU A 93 8.01 19.13 -3.19
C LEU A 93 6.90 18.96 -4.23
N VAL A 94 7.05 19.49 -5.45
CA VAL A 94 6.04 19.36 -6.51
C VAL A 94 5.88 17.90 -6.95
N PRO A 95 6.95 17.15 -7.29
CA PRO A 95 6.82 15.73 -7.66
C PRO A 95 6.20 14.90 -6.55
N LEU A 96 6.55 15.20 -5.29
CA LEU A 96 5.96 14.55 -4.13
C LEU A 96 4.45 14.78 -4.03
N LYS A 97 4.01 16.03 -4.21
CA LYS A 97 2.59 16.39 -4.22
C LYS A 97 1.85 15.65 -5.34
N GLU A 98 2.43 15.61 -6.54
CA GLU A 98 1.86 14.93 -7.70
C GLU A 98 1.78 13.41 -7.50
N SER A 99 2.82 12.80 -6.94
CA SER A 99 2.83 11.40 -6.53
C SER A 99 1.73 11.09 -5.52
N ALA A 100 1.60 11.88 -4.46
CA ALA A 100 0.54 11.71 -3.47
C ALA A 100 -0.86 11.86 -4.10
N ALA A 101 -1.05 12.84 -4.98
CA ALA A 101 -2.30 13.04 -5.70
C ALA A 101 -2.64 11.85 -6.63
N SER A 102 -1.63 11.24 -7.25
CA SER A 102 -1.81 10.07 -8.13
C SER A 102 -2.31 8.82 -7.41
N MET A 103 -2.20 8.75 -6.07
CA MET A 103 -2.75 7.65 -5.27
C MET A 103 -4.26 7.80 -5.02
N LEU A 104 -4.81 9.03 -5.08
CA LEU A 104 -6.23 9.28 -4.77
C LEU A 104 -7.20 8.47 -5.65
N PRO A 105 -6.99 8.32 -6.99
CA PRO A 105 -7.82 7.47 -7.82
C PRO A 105 -7.77 5.99 -7.41
N VAL A 106 -6.61 5.48 -6.98
CA VAL A 106 -6.44 4.09 -6.51
C VAL A 106 -7.28 3.88 -5.25
N PHE A 107 -7.19 4.79 -4.28
CA PHE A 107 -8.03 4.73 -3.08
C PHE A 107 -9.52 4.84 -3.39
N SER A 108 -9.90 5.73 -4.32
CA SER A 108 -11.30 5.83 -4.77
C SER A 108 -11.80 4.52 -5.36
N ASN A 109 -10.98 3.83 -6.15
CA ASN A 109 -11.33 2.53 -6.72
C ASN A 109 -11.49 1.44 -5.65
N ILE A 110 -10.58 1.40 -4.67
CA ILE A 110 -10.68 0.47 -3.53
C ILE A 110 -11.99 0.71 -2.77
N ILE A 111 -12.35 1.96 -2.48
CA ILE A 111 -13.60 2.30 -1.80
C ILE A 111 -14.82 1.82 -2.61
N LYS A 112 -14.82 2.00 -3.94
CA LYS A 112 -15.90 1.51 -4.81
C LYS A 112 -16.03 -0.01 -4.77
N ILE A 113 -14.92 -0.74 -4.78
CA ILE A 113 -14.93 -2.21 -4.64
C ILE A 113 -15.53 -2.60 -3.29
N MET A 114 -15.10 -1.95 -2.21
CA MET A 114 -15.62 -2.19 -0.86
C MET A 114 -17.10 -1.83 -0.70
N GLN A 115 -17.64 -0.89 -1.50
CA GLN A 115 -19.07 -0.54 -1.50
C GLN A 115 -19.94 -1.66 -2.08
N ASN A 116 -19.38 -2.51 -2.95
CA ASN A 116 -20.10 -3.63 -3.57
C ASN A 116 -20.09 -4.90 -2.71
N VAL A 117 -19.44 -4.87 -1.54
CA VAL A 117 -19.45 -6.00 -0.59
C VAL A 117 -20.72 -5.90 0.25
N GLU A 118 -21.65 -6.80 -0.02
CA GLU A 118 -22.92 -6.92 0.70
C GLU A 118 -22.73 -7.83 1.91
N VAL A 119 -23.12 -7.35 3.10
CA VAL A 119 -23.09 -8.16 4.33
C VAL A 119 -24.46 -8.85 4.44
N PRO A 120 -24.54 -10.19 4.48
CA PRO A 120 -25.81 -10.87 4.67
C PRO A 120 -26.50 -10.39 5.96
N ASP A 121 -27.76 -9.96 5.86
CA ASP A 121 -28.53 -9.53 7.03
C ASP A 121 -29.02 -10.78 7.80
N ARG A 122 -28.55 -10.97 9.03
CA ARG A 122 -28.87 -12.15 9.88
C ARG A 122 -30.32 -12.17 10.42
N ASN A 123 -31.22 -11.36 9.87
CA ASN A 123 -32.60 -11.27 10.34
C ASN A 123 -33.55 -12.31 9.71
N GLN A 124 -33.05 -13.50 9.33
CA GLN A 124 -33.95 -14.62 9.06
C GLN A 124 -34.23 -15.33 10.39
N PRO A 125 -35.47 -15.23 10.94
CA PRO A 125 -35.86 -16.11 12.03
C PRO A 125 -35.78 -17.54 11.50
N TYR A 126 -34.96 -18.36 12.15
CA TYR A 126 -34.95 -19.81 11.94
C TYR A 126 -36.41 -20.29 11.93
N SER A 127 -36.90 -20.69 10.77
CA SER A 127 -38.20 -21.35 10.68
C SER A 127 -38.01 -22.73 11.28
N ASP A 128 -38.40 -22.87 12.54
CA ASP A 128 -38.58 -24.15 13.22
C ASP A 128 -39.50 -25.02 12.37
N GLY A 129 -38.95 -26.11 11.82
CA GLY A 129 -39.57 -26.85 10.73
C GLY A 129 -38.74 -28.04 10.28
N GLU A 130 -38.51 -28.96 11.21
CA GLU A 130 -38.06 -30.34 11.05
C GLU A 130 -38.23 -30.93 9.63
N GLN A 131 -37.12 -31.24 8.95
CA GLN A 131 -37.08 -32.38 8.03
C GLN A 131 -35.66 -32.87 7.77
N TYR A 132 -35.42 -34.10 8.23
CA TYR A 132 -34.23 -34.93 8.08
C TYR A 132 -33.64 -34.91 6.65
N SER A 133 -32.34 -34.64 6.54
CA SER A 133 -31.51 -35.18 5.48
C SER A 133 -30.09 -35.37 6.01
N ASP A 134 -29.67 -36.63 6.13
CA ASP A 134 -28.28 -37.04 6.27
C ASP A 134 -27.49 -36.51 5.07
N HIS A 135 -26.79 -35.40 5.27
CA HIS A 135 -25.60 -35.07 4.50
C HIS A 135 -24.59 -34.40 5.44
N GLU A 136 -23.38 -34.93 5.44
CA GLU A 136 -22.21 -34.50 6.18
C GLU A 136 -21.88 -33.02 5.85
N PHE A 137 -22.43 -32.08 6.64
CA PHE A 137 -22.05 -30.66 6.65
C PHE A 137 -21.20 -30.41 7.90
N ILE A 138 -19.89 -30.60 7.77
CA ILE A 138 -18.91 -30.10 8.73
C ILE A 138 -17.95 -29.22 7.93
N ASN A 139 -18.30 -27.94 7.77
CA ASN A 139 -17.35 -26.81 7.60
C ASN A 139 -17.98 -25.42 7.37
N ASP A 140 -19.31 -25.26 7.31
CA ASP A 140 -19.90 -23.94 6.96
C ASP A 140 -19.78 -22.87 8.08
N ASP A 141 -19.84 -23.24 9.36
CA ASP A 141 -19.89 -22.25 10.46
C ASP A 141 -18.59 -21.43 10.62
N GLU A 142 -17.42 -22.04 10.41
CA GLU A 142 -16.12 -21.34 10.52
C GLU A 142 -15.85 -20.45 9.29
N GLU A 143 -16.24 -20.92 8.10
CA GLU A 143 -16.11 -20.16 6.85
C GLU A 143 -17.08 -18.97 6.82
N GLU A 144 -18.31 -19.15 7.31
CA GLU A 144 -19.31 -18.09 7.47
C GLU A 144 -18.88 -17.04 8.50
N ALA A 145 -18.37 -17.46 9.67
CA ALA A 145 -17.84 -16.54 10.68
C ALA A 145 -16.62 -15.73 10.17
N ASN A 146 -15.78 -16.36 9.35
CA ASN A 146 -14.65 -15.70 8.70
C ASN A 146 -15.13 -14.67 7.65
N MET A 147 -16.17 -14.98 6.88
CA MET A 147 -16.78 -14.09 5.90
C MET A 147 -17.50 -12.89 6.56
N GLU A 148 -18.20 -13.11 7.67
CA GLU A 148 -18.82 -12.04 8.48
C GLU A 148 -17.75 -11.09 9.03
N THR A 149 -16.66 -11.66 9.57
CA THR A 149 -15.52 -10.91 10.09
C THR A 149 -14.83 -10.09 8.99
N ALA A 150 -14.62 -10.68 7.81
CA ALA A 150 -14.04 -10.00 6.66
C ALA A 150 -14.92 -8.85 6.16
N SER A 151 -16.23 -9.08 6.06
CA SER A 151 -17.22 -8.07 5.67
C SER A 151 -17.25 -6.89 6.64
N TYR A 152 -17.23 -7.16 7.95
CA TYR A 152 -17.12 -6.13 8.98
C TYR A 152 -15.81 -5.32 8.85
N ALA A 153 -14.67 -6.01 8.67
CA ALA A 153 -13.38 -5.36 8.49
C ALA A 153 -13.35 -4.47 7.24
N ILE A 154 -13.96 -4.90 6.14
CA ILE A 154 -14.10 -4.14 4.90
C ILE A 154 -14.95 -2.88 5.12
N VAL A 155 -16.14 -3.01 5.71
CA VAL A 155 -17.03 -1.86 5.99
C VAL A 155 -16.35 -0.84 6.92
N ARG A 156 -15.65 -1.33 7.93
CA ARG A 156 -14.90 -0.48 8.87
C ARG A 156 -13.75 0.25 8.17
N THR A 157 -12.97 -0.47 7.37
CA THR A 157 -11.84 0.10 6.60
C THR A 157 -12.36 1.15 5.61
N LYS A 158 -13.44 0.85 4.88
CA LYS A 158 -14.12 1.79 3.98
C LYS A 158 -14.45 3.11 4.67
N ASN A 159 -15.10 3.05 5.84
CA ASN A 159 -15.49 4.25 6.58
C ASN A 159 -14.27 5.05 7.05
N HIS A 160 -13.25 4.37 7.59
CA HIS A 160 -12.02 5.04 8.04
C HIS A 160 -11.25 5.70 6.89
N THR A 161 -11.06 5.00 5.76
CA THR A 161 -10.37 5.56 4.59
C THR A 161 -11.16 6.72 3.98
N SER A 162 -12.49 6.63 3.90
CA SER A 162 -13.32 7.73 3.40
C SER A 162 -13.15 9.01 4.24
N VAL A 163 -13.12 8.88 5.57
CA VAL A 163 -12.89 10.02 6.47
C VAL A 163 -11.48 10.59 6.28
N GLN A 164 -10.45 9.74 6.17
CA GLN A 164 -9.08 10.21 5.95
C GLN A 164 -8.90 10.95 4.62
N LEU A 165 -9.56 10.50 3.55
CA LEU A 165 -9.50 11.16 2.25
C LEU A 165 -10.20 12.52 2.23
N GLN A 166 -11.23 12.73 3.05
CA GLN A 166 -11.90 14.03 3.18
C GLN A 166 -11.01 15.12 3.80
N ILE A 167 -9.96 14.71 4.52
CA ILE A 167 -9.01 15.63 5.17
C ILE A 167 -7.98 16.16 4.17
N VAL A 168 -7.73 15.45 3.06
CA VAL A 168 -6.89 15.95 1.96
C VAL A 168 -7.70 17.03 1.23
N PRO A 169 -7.37 18.33 1.37
CA PRO A 169 -8.08 19.37 0.64
C PRO A 169 -7.89 19.10 -0.86
N GLY A 170 -8.97 19.20 -1.62
CA GLY A 170 -8.91 19.09 -3.09
C GLY A 170 -7.78 19.99 -3.62
N CYS A 171 -6.81 19.35 -4.28
CA CYS A 171 -5.81 20.04 -5.08
C CYS A 171 -6.47 20.76 -6.25
#